data_AF-A0A9Q0JZE8-F1
#
_entry.id   AF-A0A9Q0JZE8-F1
#
_cell.length_a   1.000
_cell.length_b   1.000
_cell.length_c   1.000
_cell.angle_alpha   90.00
_cell.angle_beta   90.00
_cell.angle_gamma   90.00
#
_symmetry.space_group_name_H-M   'P 1'
#
loop_
_entity.id
_entity.type
_entity.pdbx_description
1 polymer ?
#
loop_
_entity_poly.entity_id
_entity_poly.type
_entity_poly.pdbx_seq_one_letter_code
_entity_poly.pdbx_strand_id
1 'polypeptide(L)'
;MDPNSQEVSGSSHSSSSSKLLLYSFWQSSCSWRVRFALNLKGLTYEYKAVDLSKGEQFSPEFERLNPLHYVPVLVDGDVVVGDSFAILLYLEEKYPQNALLPPDPQRRALNLQAASIVGSSIQPRHMMSVLKYIEEKAGPGERVSWTEDHMGKGFAALEKLLKDCSGRYATGDEVYMADVFLAPQISIAIARFNLDMTEFPTLTRIYDTYKVLPAFQASLPERQPDAIVQFQFFVDMDPNSQEVFSSSHSSSSTKLQLYSFWTSSCSWRVRFALNLKGLSYEYKSVDFKKGEHLSPEFERLNPLHYVPVLVDGDVVVGDSLAIVLYLEEKYPQNALLPPDLKRRALNLQAANIVCSSIQPLHLNSILEYIEEKVGPEERLRWIEHHVGKGLAALEVLLKDISGRYATGDEVYMADVFLAPQISIAITRFKLDMSKFPTLSRLYEAYKVLPEFQASLPERQPDAIVKEAKLNKAGQPGKASNKEVGLFTSLIDFTLFKIKDRGRAGSEGSFSRQRASSKAINHVQLIFVNVAS
;
A
#
# COMPACT_ATOMS: atom_id res chain seq x y z
N MET A 1 -69.58 22.96 17.31
CA MET A 1 -68.48 23.92 17.51
C MET A 1 -67.27 23.10 17.89
N ASP A 2 -66.19 23.24 17.13
CA ASP A 2 -64.93 22.51 17.29
C ASP A 2 -63.97 23.38 18.13
N PRO A 3 -63.18 22.78 19.04
CA PRO A 3 -61.75 23.09 19.04
C PRO A 3 -60.85 21.88 19.36
N ASN A 4 -60.48 21.15 18.31
CA ASN A 4 -59.11 20.97 17.85
C ASN A 4 -57.96 21.18 18.88
N SER A 5 -57.33 20.08 19.33
CA SER A 5 -55.88 19.81 19.16
C SER A 5 -55.44 18.59 19.98
N GLN A 6 -55.10 17.48 19.31
CA GLN A 6 -54.31 16.41 19.93
C GLN A 6 -52.85 16.62 19.56
N GLU A 7 -51.99 16.81 20.56
CA GLU A 7 -50.55 16.92 20.36
C GLU A 7 -49.98 15.57 19.92
N VAL A 8 -49.55 15.49 18.66
CA VAL A 8 -48.70 14.39 18.19
C VAL A 8 -47.29 14.67 18.72
N SER A 9 -46.91 13.99 19.80
CA SER A 9 -45.56 14.05 20.36
C SER A 9 -44.56 13.33 19.46
N GLY A 10 -44.21 13.96 18.33
CA GLY A 10 -43.14 13.51 17.47
C GLY A 10 -41.80 13.63 18.19
N SER A 11 -41.27 12.52 18.70
CA SER A 11 -39.89 12.46 19.18
C SER A 11 -38.95 12.55 17.99
N SER A 12 -38.65 13.78 17.57
CA SER A 12 -37.55 14.06 16.66
C SER A 12 -36.24 13.72 17.37
N HIS A 13 -35.80 12.48 17.20
CA HIS A 13 -34.39 12.15 17.31
C HIS A 13 -33.66 12.89 16.18
N SER A 14 -33.36 14.17 16.41
CA SER A 14 -32.27 14.82 15.72
C SER A 14 -30.99 14.12 16.16
N SER A 15 -30.60 13.08 15.41
CA SER A 15 -29.22 12.61 15.44
C SER A 15 -28.35 13.82 15.17
N SER A 16 -27.65 14.32 16.18
CA SER A 16 -26.70 15.41 16.01
C SER A 16 -25.62 14.90 15.07
N SER A 17 -25.74 15.20 13.77
CA SER A 17 -24.73 14.83 12.79
C SER A 17 -23.41 15.41 13.28
N SER A 18 -22.48 14.53 13.66
CA SER A 18 -21.15 14.92 14.05
C SER A 18 -20.55 15.79 12.95
N LYS A 19 -20.02 16.95 13.33
CA LYS A 19 -19.44 17.87 12.36
C LYS A 19 -18.17 17.23 11.79
N LEU A 20 -18.17 16.95 10.48
CA LEU A 20 -16.98 16.46 9.80
C LEU A 20 -15.87 17.51 9.89
N LEU A 21 -14.67 17.09 10.29
CA LEU A 21 -13.46 17.90 10.29
C LEU A 21 -12.46 17.29 9.31
N LEU A 22 -11.92 18.09 8.38
CA LEU A 22 -10.84 17.66 7.50
C LEU A 22 -9.56 18.42 7.84
N TYR A 23 -8.59 17.73 8.43
CA TYR A 23 -7.22 18.24 8.52
C TYR A 23 -6.55 18.10 7.15
N SER A 24 -6.17 19.23 6.56
CA SER A 24 -5.74 19.34 5.17
C SER A 24 -4.63 20.38 5.02
N PHE A 25 -3.87 20.22 3.94
CA PHE A 25 -2.98 21.23 3.41
C PHE A 25 -3.37 21.49 1.96
N TRP A 26 -3.49 22.75 1.55
CA TRP A 26 -4.00 23.11 0.22
C TRP A 26 -3.24 22.40 -0.91
N GLN A 27 -1.91 22.39 -0.85
CA GLN A 27 -1.02 21.77 -1.82
C GLN A 27 -0.89 20.24 -1.72
N SER A 28 -1.50 19.55 -0.74
CA SER A 28 -1.44 18.08 -0.66
C SER A 28 -2.41 17.43 -1.66
N SER A 29 -1.92 16.60 -2.58
CA SER A 29 -2.78 15.78 -3.46
C SER A 29 -3.63 14.80 -2.67
N CYS A 30 -3.09 14.18 -1.63
CA CYS A 30 -3.85 13.25 -0.80
C CYS A 30 -5.01 13.98 -0.11
N SER A 31 -4.81 15.23 0.35
CA SER A 31 -5.89 16.04 0.90
C SER A 31 -6.87 16.49 -0.19
N TRP A 32 -6.38 16.82 -1.39
CA TRP A 32 -7.20 17.17 -2.54
C TRP A 32 -8.18 16.04 -2.93
N ARG A 33 -7.73 14.77 -2.95
CA ARG A 33 -8.62 13.60 -3.15
C ARG A 33 -9.82 13.64 -2.19
N VAL A 34 -9.56 13.88 -0.90
CA VAL A 34 -10.61 13.92 0.13
C VAL A 34 -11.52 15.14 -0.03
N ARG A 35 -10.98 16.32 -0.35
CA ARG A 35 -11.80 17.50 -0.66
C ARG A 35 -12.73 17.26 -1.85
N PHE A 36 -12.20 16.66 -2.92
CA PHE A 36 -12.97 16.36 -4.13
C PHE A 36 -14.05 15.31 -3.85
N ALA A 37 -13.72 14.24 -3.11
CA ALA A 37 -14.68 13.25 -2.63
C ALA A 37 -15.82 13.88 -1.80
N LEU A 38 -15.50 14.70 -0.79
CA LEU A 38 -16.50 15.36 0.05
C LEU A 38 -17.43 16.27 -0.78
N ASN A 39 -16.87 17.01 -1.74
CA ASN A 39 -17.63 17.84 -2.67
C ASN A 39 -18.56 17.02 -3.57
N LEU A 40 -18.09 15.89 -4.14
CA LEU A 40 -18.91 14.98 -4.95
C LEU A 40 -20.03 14.34 -4.12
N LYS A 41 -19.74 13.96 -2.87
CA LYS A 41 -20.74 13.37 -1.97
C LYS A 41 -21.74 14.40 -1.42
N GLY A 42 -21.47 15.70 -1.56
CA GLY A 42 -22.29 16.78 -1.00
C GLY A 42 -22.15 16.94 0.51
N LEU A 43 -21.06 16.41 1.10
CA LEU A 43 -20.84 16.40 2.54
C LEU A 43 -20.23 17.71 3.01
N THR A 44 -20.91 18.40 3.93
CA THR A 44 -20.37 19.62 4.56
C THR A 44 -19.36 19.27 5.64
N TYR A 45 -18.20 19.93 5.64
CA TYR A 45 -17.12 19.73 6.59
C TYR A 45 -16.47 21.07 6.98
N GLU A 46 -15.81 21.09 8.14
CA GLU A 46 -14.92 22.18 8.54
C GLU A 46 -13.49 21.85 8.14
N TYR A 47 -12.84 22.81 7.48
CA TYR A 47 -11.45 22.73 7.06
C TYR A 47 -10.52 23.12 8.21
N LYS A 48 -9.60 22.22 8.59
CA LYS A 48 -8.49 22.50 9.51
C LYS A 48 -7.19 22.54 8.71
N ALA A 49 -6.61 23.73 8.55
CA ALA A 49 -5.31 23.87 7.92
C ALA A 49 -4.21 23.23 8.78
N VAL A 50 -3.23 22.61 8.12
CA VAL A 50 -1.98 22.12 8.74
C VAL A 50 -0.83 22.58 7.87
N ASP A 51 -0.08 23.58 8.34
CA ASP A 51 0.99 24.20 7.57
C ASP A 51 2.24 23.31 7.55
N LEU A 52 2.39 22.57 6.45
CA LEU A 52 3.54 21.68 6.24
C LEU A 52 4.89 22.42 6.09
N SER A 53 4.86 23.73 5.81
CA SER A 53 6.07 24.56 5.72
C SER A 53 6.60 24.96 7.11
N LYS A 54 5.70 25.11 8.09
CA LYS A 54 6.03 25.33 9.51
C LYS A 54 6.27 24.03 10.28
N GLY A 55 5.92 22.88 9.71
CA GLY A 55 6.07 21.58 10.36
C GLY A 55 4.95 21.25 11.34
N GLU A 56 3.76 21.84 11.21
CA GLU A 56 2.62 21.66 12.14
C GLU A 56 2.16 20.19 12.25
N GLN A 57 2.40 19.38 11.22
CA GLN A 57 2.20 17.93 11.23
C GLN A 57 3.06 17.17 12.25
N PHE A 58 4.17 17.77 12.72
CA PHE A 58 5.03 17.23 13.78
C PHE A 58 4.64 17.74 15.17
N SER A 59 3.54 18.48 15.31
CA SER A 59 3.02 18.87 16.62
C SER A 59 2.50 17.64 17.39
N PRO A 60 2.64 17.61 18.73
CA PRO A 60 2.06 16.55 19.55
C PRO A 60 0.54 16.44 19.46
N GLU A 61 -0.15 17.49 18.98
CA GLU A 61 -1.58 17.45 18.69
C GLU A 61 -1.88 16.68 17.40
N PHE A 62 -1.16 16.98 16.31
CA PHE A 62 -1.35 16.27 15.05
C PHE A 62 -0.86 14.82 15.11
N GLU A 63 0.19 14.53 15.87
CA GLU A 63 0.70 13.16 16.08
C GLU A 63 -0.37 12.23 16.69
N ARG A 64 -1.21 12.75 17.60
CA ARG A 64 -2.35 12.00 18.18
C ARG A 64 -3.44 11.69 17.16
N LEU A 65 -3.53 12.46 16.07
CA LEU A 65 -4.48 12.24 14.97
C LEU A 65 -3.90 11.30 13.91
N ASN A 66 -2.61 11.44 13.59
CA ASN A 66 -1.91 10.55 12.67
C ASN A 66 -0.41 10.43 13.00
N PRO A 67 0.06 9.28 13.52
CA PRO A 67 1.47 9.08 13.87
C PRO A 67 2.41 8.95 12.67
N LEU A 68 1.91 8.97 11.42
CA LEU A 68 2.76 9.16 10.23
C LEU A 68 3.15 10.63 9.99
N HIS A 69 2.52 11.58 10.69
CA HIS A 69 2.65 13.02 10.44
C HIS A 69 2.30 13.41 8.99
N TYR A 70 1.23 12.81 8.43
CA TYR A 70 0.74 13.11 7.08
C TYR A 70 -0.71 13.61 7.11
N VAL A 71 -1.00 14.58 6.23
CA VAL A 71 -2.35 14.98 5.86
C VAL A 71 -2.79 14.21 4.59
N PRO A 72 -4.09 13.89 4.43
CA PRO A 72 -5.22 14.30 5.26
C PRO A 72 -5.47 13.42 6.49
N VAL A 73 -6.24 13.96 7.43
CA VAL A 73 -6.96 13.21 8.46
C VAL A 73 -8.40 13.68 8.49
N LEU A 74 -9.36 12.76 8.42
CA LEU A 74 -10.78 13.03 8.64
C LEU A 74 -11.12 12.70 10.10
N VAL A 75 -11.83 13.59 10.78
CA VAL A 75 -12.47 13.31 12.07
C VAL A 75 -13.98 13.42 11.90
N ASP A 76 -14.69 12.41 12.40
CA ASP A 76 -16.13 12.28 12.28
C ASP A 76 -16.69 11.64 13.55
N GLY A 77 -17.09 12.51 14.49
CA GLY A 77 -17.50 12.09 15.82
C GLY A 77 -16.31 11.55 16.60
N ASP A 78 -16.36 10.29 17.00
CA ASP A 78 -15.30 9.58 17.70
C ASP A 78 -14.38 8.78 16.75
N VAL A 79 -14.64 8.79 15.45
CA VAL A 79 -13.83 8.14 14.43
C VAL A 79 -12.79 9.13 13.89
N VAL A 80 -11.53 8.73 13.90
CA VAL A 80 -10.41 9.45 13.30
C VAL A 80 -9.78 8.53 12.26
N VAL A 81 -9.71 8.97 11.00
CA VAL A 81 -9.15 8.20 9.89
C VAL A 81 -8.08 9.02 9.20
N GLY A 82 -6.84 8.53 9.24
CA GLY A 82 -5.75 9.01 8.40
C GLY A 82 -5.68 8.23 7.08
N ASP A 83 -4.89 8.73 6.12
CA ASP A 83 -4.71 8.20 4.77
C ASP A 83 -5.93 8.39 3.84
N SER A 84 -5.70 8.96 2.65
CA SER A 84 -6.76 9.33 1.71
C SER A 84 -7.57 8.17 1.16
N PHE A 85 -7.01 6.96 1.05
CA PHE A 85 -7.73 5.79 0.55
C PHE A 85 -8.67 5.25 1.63
N ALA A 86 -8.17 5.10 2.85
CA ALA A 86 -8.96 4.65 4.00
C ALA A 86 -10.11 5.62 4.33
N ILE A 87 -9.86 6.94 4.26
CA ILE A 87 -10.89 7.97 4.39
C ILE A 87 -11.99 7.81 3.33
N LEU A 88 -11.63 7.60 2.06
CA LEU A 88 -12.61 7.47 0.97
C LEU A 88 -13.46 6.21 1.10
N LEU A 89 -12.88 5.07 1.51
CA LEU A 89 -13.64 3.85 1.79
C LEU A 89 -14.55 3.99 3.02
N TYR A 90 -14.09 4.68 4.07
CA TYR A 90 -14.92 5.00 5.24
C TYR A 90 -16.13 5.89 4.86
N LEU A 91 -15.90 6.91 4.04
CA LEU A 91 -16.95 7.78 3.53
C LEU A 91 -17.96 7.03 2.65
N GLU A 92 -17.50 6.06 1.87
CA GLU A 92 -18.37 5.22 1.03
C GLU A 92 -19.28 4.32 1.87
N GLU A 93 -18.76 3.75 2.96
CA GLU A 93 -19.52 2.91 3.89
C GLU A 93 -20.55 3.73 4.69
N LYS A 94 -20.12 4.86 5.28
CA LYS A 94 -20.97 5.64 6.21
C LYS A 94 -21.98 6.54 5.49
N TYR A 95 -21.62 7.04 4.31
CA TYR A 95 -22.42 7.98 3.52
C TYR A 95 -22.68 7.38 2.13
N PRO A 96 -23.52 6.34 1.99
CA PRO A 96 -23.71 5.63 0.73
C PRO A 96 -24.40 6.46 -0.37
N GLN A 97 -24.94 7.64 -0.04
CA GLN A 97 -25.46 8.58 -1.02
C GLN A 97 -24.30 9.13 -1.88
N ASN A 98 -24.56 9.34 -3.17
CA ASN A 98 -23.55 9.78 -4.14
C ASN A 98 -22.31 8.87 -4.07
N ALA A 99 -22.49 7.60 -4.43
CA ALA A 99 -21.46 6.57 -4.34
C ALA A 99 -20.19 6.94 -5.14
N LEU A 100 -19.03 6.71 -4.55
CA LEU A 100 -17.72 6.87 -5.19
C LEU A 100 -17.23 5.56 -5.83
N LEU A 101 -17.94 4.45 -5.67
CA LEU A 101 -17.67 3.21 -6.38
C LEU A 101 -18.92 2.75 -7.14
N PRO A 102 -18.76 2.23 -8.38
CA PRO A 102 -19.89 1.69 -9.12
C PRO A 102 -20.45 0.43 -8.43
N PRO A 103 -21.74 0.12 -8.63
CA PRO A 103 -22.37 -1.09 -8.08
C PRO A 103 -21.93 -2.37 -8.81
N ASP A 104 -21.45 -2.26 -10.05
CA ASP A 104 -20.92 -3.38 -10.82
C ASP A 104 -19.57 -3.87 -10.24
N PRO A 105 -19.43 -5.15 -9.84
CA PRO A 105 -18.21 -5.66 -9.20
C PRO A 105 -16.95 -5.54 -10.06
N GLN A 106 -17.05 -5.66 -11.40
CA GLN A 106 -15.90 -5.58 -12.30
C GLN A 106 -15.38 -4.13 -12.39
N ARG A 107 -16.27 -3.16 -12.67
CA ARG A 107 -15.93 -1.72 -12.66
C ARG A 107 -15.54 -1.23 -11.27
N ARG A 108 -16.05 -1.84 -10.19
CA ARG A 108 -15.66 -1.55 -8.80
C ARG A 108 -14.21 -1.97 -8.53
N ALA A 109 -13.85 -3.20 -8.91
CA ALA A 109 -12.48 -3.68 -8.82
C ALA A 109 -11.50 -2.81 -9.63
N LEU A 110 -11.90 -2.42 -10.84
CA LEU A 110 -11.11 -1.55 -11.71
C LEU A 110 -10.90 -0.15 -11.11
N ASN A 111 -11.93 0.44 -10.48
CA ASN A 111 -11.80 1.70 -9.77
C ASN A 111 -10.83 1.61 -8.59
N LEU A 112 -10.93 0.54 -7.79
CA LEU A 112 -10.02 0.29 -6.68
C LEU A 112 -8.58 0.06 -7.16
N GLN A 113 -8.39 -0.65 -8.27
CA GLN A 113 -7.07 -0.87 -8.88
C GLN A 113 -6.46 0.45 -9.38
N ALA A 114 -7.20 1.26 -10.15
CA ALA A 114 -6.70 2.54 -10.65
C ALA A 114 -6.35 3.51 -9.51
N ALA A 115 -7.21 3.60 -8.49
CA ALA A 115 -6.93 4.37 -7.27
C ALA A 115 -5.70 3.84 -6.53
N SER A 116 -5.52 2.52 -6.44
CA SER A 116 -4.38 1.91 -5.75
C SER A 116 -3.08 2.16 -6.50
N ILE A 117 -3.05 2.07 -7.83
CA ILE A 117 -1.87 2.42 -8.65
C ILE A 117 -1.43 3.86 -8.38
N VAL A 118 -2.38 4.81 -8.31
CA VAL A 118 -2.07 6.20 -7.96
C VAL A 118 -1.57 6.32 -6.50
N GLY A 119 -2.17 5.58 -5.57
CA GLY A 119 -1.87 5.62 -4.13
C GLY A 119 -0.61 4.87 -3.67
N SER A 120 -0.20 3.82 -4.40
CA SER A 120 0.94 2.95 -4.07
C SER A 120 2.10 3.14 -5.04
N SER A 121 1.83 3.25 -6.34
CA SER A 121 2.87 3.19 -7.38
C SER A 121 3.34 4.56 -7.87
N ILE A 122 2.50 5.60 -7.78
CA ILE A 122 2.85 6.97 -8.20
C ILE A 122 3.12 7.88 -7.00
N GLN A 123 2.09 8.19 -6.19
CA GLN A 123 2.15 9.30 -5.24
C GLN A 123 3.26 9.19 -4.16
N PRO A 124 3.54 8.02 -3.57
CA PRO A 124 4.60 7.88 -2.58
C PRO A 124 6.00 8.22 -3.11
N ARG A 125 6.23 8.06 -4.41
CA ARG A 125 7.56 8.21 -5.03
C ARG A 125 7.92 9.67 -5.33
N HIS A 126 6.92 10.54 -5.54
CA HIS A 126 7.14 11.98 -5.75
C HIS A 126 6.86 12.84 -4.50
N MET A 127 6.73 12.20 -3.33
CA MET A 127 6.65 12.91 -2.05
C MET A 127 7.86 13.83 -1.86
N MET A 128 7.63 15.06 -1.41
CA MET A 128 8.67 16.09 -1.29
C MET A 128 9.85 15.66 -0.38
N SER A 129 9.63 14.80 0.62
CA SER A 129 10.70 14.22 1.43
C SER A 129 11.58 13.25 0.63
N VAL A 130 10.98 12.42 -0.22
CA VAL A 130 11.69 11.52 -1.14
C VAL A 130 12.46 12.33 -2.18
N LEU A 131 11.82 13.28 -2.86
CA LEU A 131 12.48 14.06 -3.91
C LEU A 131 13.64 14.92 -3.39
N LYS A 132 13.52 15.48 -2.18
CA LYS A 132 14.64 16.17 -1.51
C LYS A 132 15.80 15.21 -1.20
N TYR A 133 15.49 14.02 -0.71
CA TYR A 133 16.51 13.01 -0.41
C TYR A 133 17.22 12.53 -1.68
N ILE A 134 16.49 12.25 -2.76
CA ILE A 134 17.09 11.84 -4.04
C ILE A 134 18.02 12.93 -4.57
N GLU A 135 17.60 14.20 -4.58
CA GLU A 135 18.46 15.33 -4.99
C GLU A 135 19.72 15.46 -4.11
N GLU A 136 19.58 15.28 -2.79
CA GLU A 136 20.68 15.40 -1.83
C GLU A 136 21.69 14.24 -1.94
N LYS A 137 21.20 13.01 -2.16
CA LYS A 137 22.01 11.79 -2.08
C LYS A 137 22.49 11.25 -3.43
N ALA A 138 21.65 11.28 -4.45
CA ALA A 138 22.00 10.80 -5.80
C ALA A 138 22.60 11.90 -6.68
N GLY A 139 22.26 13.17 -6.42
CA GLY A 139 22.90 14.34 -7.01
C GLY A 139 21.95 15.30 -7.74
N PRO A 140 22.47 16.45 -8.21
CA PRO A 140 21.65 17.49 -8.84
C PRO A 140 20.90 17.00 -10.07
N GLY A 141 19.59 17.25 -10.12
CA GLY A 141 18.72 16.86 -11.23
C GLY A 141 18.18 15.43 -11.16
N GLU A 142 18.72 14.55 -10.31
CA GLU A 142 18.21 13.17 -10.17
C GLU A 142 16.75 13.16 -9.71
N ARG A 143 16.27 14.16 -8.94
CA ARG A 143 14.84 14.25 -8.56
C ARG A 143 13.91 14.39 -9.77
N VAL A 144 14.38 14.97 -10.87
CA VAL A 144 13.59 15.20 -12.09
C VAL A 144 13.46 13.87 -12.84
N SER A 145 14.59 13.26 -13.20
CA SER A 145 14.65 11.94 -13.84
C SER A 145 13.91 10.86 -13.04
N TRP A 146 14.09 10.85 -11.71
CA TRP A 146 13.35 9.97 -10.80
C TRP A 146 11.84 10.19 -10.88
N THR A 147 11.37 11.44 -10.95
CA THR A 147 9.93 11.74 -11.01
C THR A 147 9.35 11.35 -12.36
N GLU A 148 10.04 11.68 -13.46
CA GLU A 148 9.64 11.33 -14.83
C GLU A 148 9.51 9.82 -15.00
N ASP A 149 10.53 9.05 -14.61
CA ASP A 149 10.51 7.57 -14.70
C ASP A 149 9.36 6.96 -13.91
N HIS A 150 9.21 7.36 -12.65
CA HIS A 150 8.23 6.77 -11.74
C HIS A 150 6.79 7.19 -12.02
N MET A 151 6.58 8.45 -12.38
CA MET A 151 5.25 8.96 -12.75
C MET A 151 4.85 8.45 -14.14
N GLY A 152 5.77 8.48 -15.10
CA GLY A 152 5.57 7.98 -16.46
C GLY A 152 5.23 6.49 -16.48
N LYS A 153 5.95 5.64 -15.73
CA LYS A 153 5.59 4.20 -15.59
C LYS A 153 4.17 3.98 -15.05
N GLY A 154 3.78 4.76 -14.04
CA GLY A 154 2.44 4.65 -13.46
C GLY A 154 1.35 5.15 -14.42
N PHE A 155 1.57 6.25 -15.12
CA PHE A 155 0.65 6.77 -16.12
C PHE A 155 0.56 5.91 -17.38
N ALA A 156 1.66 5.36 -17.88
CA ALA A 156 1.66 4.40 -18.98
C ALA A 156 0.81 3.15 -18.65
N ALA A 157 0.85 2.69 -17.40
CA ALA A 157 0.01 1.59 -16.95
C ALA A 157 -1.47 1.98 -16.80
N LEU A 158 -1.76 3.17 -16.27
CA LEU A 158 -3.14 3.68 -16.13
C LEU A 158 -3.78 3.99 -17.48
N GLU A 159 -3.03 4.55 -18.43
CA GLU A 159 -3.44 4.77 -19.83
C GLU A 159 -3.85 3.43 -20.45
N LYS A 160 -3.00 2.40 -20.38
CA LYS A 160 -3.32 1.04 -20.87
C LYS A 160 -4.51 0.40 -20.15
N LEU A 161 -4.60 0.55 -18.83
CA LEU A 161 -5.65 -0.04 -18.00
C LEU A 161 -7.04 0.57 -18.28
N LEU A 162 -7.09 1.86 -18.61
CA LEU A 162 -8.35 2.62 -18.72
C LEU A 162 -8.80 2.89 -20.16
N LYS A 163 -7.91 2.76 -21.15
CA LYS A 163 -8.17 3.05 -22.56
C LYS A 163 -9.51 2.50 -23.05
N ASP A 164 -9.72 1.18 -22.89
CA ASP A 164 -10.83 0.46 -23.51
C ASP A 164 -12.11 0.45 -22.65
N CYS A 165 -12.09 1.06 -21.45
CA CYS A 165 -13.25 1.19 -20.55
C CYS A 165 -13.62 2.64 -20.21
N SER A 166 -12.82 3.62 -20.61
CA SER A 166 -13.06 5.03 -20.32
C SER A 166 -14.22 5.58 -21.16
N GLY A 167 -15.14 6.29 -20.51
CA GLY A 167 -16.21 7.06 -21.15
C GLY A 167 -15.85 8.54 -21.08
N ARG A 168 -16.79 9.40 -20.67
CA ARG A 168 -16.49 10.77 -20.25
C ARG A 168 -15.38 10.81 -19.19
N TYR A 169 -15.40 9.85 -18.26
CA TYR A 169 -14.50 9.70 -17.12
C TYR A 169 -13.75 8.35 -17.17
N ALA A 170 -12.91 8.06 -16.17
CA ALA A 170 -11.93 6.97 -16.19
C ALA A 170 -12.52 5.58 -16.45
N THR A 171 -13.73 5.31 -15.95
CA THR A 171 -14.36 3.98 -16.02
C THR A 171 -15.79 4.00 -16.57
N GLY A 172 -16.15 5.06 -17.32
CA GLY A 172 -17.46 5.24 -17.95
C GLY A 172 -17.90 6.71 -17.94
N ASP A 173 -19.20 6.97 -17.91
CA ASP A 173 -19.77 8.34 -17.98
C ASP A 173 -20.12 8.98 -16.63
N GLU A 174 -19.80 8.31 -15.53
CA GLU A 174 -19.97 8.78 -14.15
C GLU A 174 -18.62 8.89 -13.42
N VAL A 175 -18.52 9.82 -12.46
CA VAL A 175 -17.29 10.10 -11.69
C VAL A 175 -17.20 9.15 -10.50
N TYR A 176 -16.14 8.34 -10.46
CA TYR A 176 -15.91 7.34 -9.41
C TYR A 176 -14.50 7.48 -8.80
N MET A 177 -14.11 6.56 -7.92
CA MET A 177 -12.90 6.65 -7.10
C MET A 177 -11.62 6.72 -7.94
N ALA A 178 -11.59 6.09 -9.12
CA ALA A 178 -10.48 6.25 -10.06
C ALA A 178 -10.27 7.74 -10.40
N ASP A 179 -11.34 8.44 -10.76
CA ASP A 179 -11.32 9.86 -11.12
C ASP A 179 -10.89 10.75 -9.96
N VAL A 180 -11.35 10.43 -8.74
CA VAL A 180 -10.97 11.16 -7.52
C VAL A 180 -9.47 11.06 -7.23
N PHE A 181 -8.83 9.93 -7.58
CA PHE A 181 -7.39 9.77 -7.46
C PHE A 181 -6.61 10.36 -8.65
N LEU A 182 -7.12 10.19 -9.87
CA LEU A 182 -6.49 10.65 -11.11
C LEU A 182 -6.48 12.18 -11.24
N ALA A 183 -7.61 12.86 -10.98
CA ALA A 183 -7.72 14.29 -11.24
C ALA A 183 -6.68 15.15 -10.49
N PRO A 184 -6.46 14.97 -9.16
CA PRO A 184 -5.37 15.66 -8.45
C PRO A 184 -3.97 15.22 -8.89
N GLN A 185 -3.79 13.96 -9.30
CA GLN A 185 -2.49 13.42 -9.67
C GLN A 185 -2.02 13.91 -11.04
N ILE A 186 -2.90 13.94 -12.04
CA ILE A 186 -2.63 14.52 -13.37
C ILE A 186 -2.40 16.03 -13.26
N SER A 187 -3.22 16.72 -12.45
CA SER A 187 -3.02 18.16 -12.22
C SER A 187 -1.64 18.48 -11.64
N ILE A 188 -1.17 17.70 -10.65
CA ILE A 188 0.18 17.87 -10.10
C ILE A 188 1.29 17.51 -11.11
N ALA A 189 1.10 16.47 -11.92
CA ALA A 189 2.06 16.08 -12.96
C ALA A 189 2.36 17.25 -13.91
N ILE A 190 1.30 17.88 -14.42
CA ILE A 190 1.37 19.03 -15.30
C ILE A 190 1.92 20.25 -14.53
N ALA A 191 1.25 20.67 -13.45
CA ALA A 191 1.49 21.97 -12.83
C ALA A 191 2.76 22.06 -11.97
N ARG A 192 3.30 20.95 -11.47
CA ARG A 192 4.50 20.94 -10.59
C ARG A 192 5.72 20.29 -11.21
N PHE A 193 5.51 19.29 -12.06
CA PHE A 193 6.60 18.51 -12.65
C PHE A 193 6.77 18.76 -14.15
N ASN A 194 5.86 19.52 -14.78
CA ASN A 194 5.87 19.81 -16.21
C ASN A 194 6.00 18.52 -17.05
N LEU A 195 5.34 17.44 -16.59
CA LEU A 195 5.36 16.16 -17.28
C LEU A 195 4.62 16.30 -18.62
N ASP A 196 5.23 15.80 -19.69
CA ASP A 196 4.56 15.70 -20.98
C ASP A 196 3.44 14.65 -20.89
N MET A 197 2.21 15.07 -21.18
CA MET A 197 1.02 14.21 -21.14
C MET A 197 0.61 13.72 -22.54
N THR A 198 1.34 14.07 -23.61
CA THR A 198 1.03 13.66 -24.99
C THR A 198 1.09 12.15 -25.19
N GLU A 199 1.91 11.43 -24.41
CA GLU A 199 1.98 9.96 -24.39
C GLU A 199 0.76 9.30 -23.70
N PHE A 200 -0.09 10.09 -23.01
CA PHE A 200 -1.25 9.61 -22.26
C PHE A 200 -2.55 10.29 -22.75
N PRO A 201 -3.01 10.01 -23.99
CA PRO A 201 -4.16 10.69 -24.58
C PRO A 201 -5.48 10.40 -23.86
N THR A 202 -5.67 9.20 -23.30
CA THR A 202 -6.86 8.87 -22.49
C THR A 202 -6.85 9.65 -21.19
N LEU A 203 -5.71 9.65 -20.47
CA LEU A 203 -5.57 10.41 -19.22
C LEU A 203 -5.71 11.92 -19.42
N THR A 204 -5.19 12.45 -20.53
CA THR A 204 -5.36 13.87 -20.91
C THR A 204 -6.82 14.21 -21.16
N ARG A 205 -7.51 13.39 -21.99
CA ARG A 205 -8.92 13.58 -22.33
C ARG A 205 -9.85 13.55 -21.10
N ILE A 206 -9.67 12.59 -20.19
CA ILE A 206 -10.49 12.55 -18.96
C ILE A 206 -10.15 13.72 -18.03
N TYR A 207 -8.88 14.16 -17.97
CA TYR A 207 -8.49 15.34 -17.19
C TYR A 207 -9.14 16.63 -17.69
N ASP A 208 -9.31 16.79 -19.00
CA ASP A 208 -10.09 17.90 -19.57
C ASP A 208 -11.54 17.93 -19.06
N THR A 209 -12.18 16.76 -18.91
CA THR A 209 -13.54 16.69 -18.33
C THR A 209 -13.58 16.98 -16.83
N TYR A 210 -12.53 16.64 -16.07
CA TYR A 210 -12.48 16.96 -14.64
C TYR A 210 -12.39 18.46 -14.39
N LYS A 211 -11.65 19.20 -15.24
CA LYS A 211 -11.47 20.65 -15.09
C LYS A 211 -12.79 21.42 -15.05
N VAL A 212 -13.84 20.97 -15.73
CA VAL A 212 -15.15 21.66 -15.75
C VAL A 212 -16.11 21.20 -14.64
N LEU A 213 -15.76 20.18 -13.84
CA LEU A 213 -16.63 19.71 -12.74
C LEU A 213 -16.67 20.73 -11.60
N PRO A 214 -17.86 21.22 -11.16
CA PRO A 214 -17.97 22.14 -10.03
C PRO A 214 -17.35 21.60 -8.73
N ALA A 215 -17.52 20.29 -8.46
CA ALA A 215 -16.93 19.63 -7.30
C ALA A 215 -15.38 19.60 -7.34
N PHE A 216 -14.79 19.42 -8.53
CA PHE A 216 -13.34 19.47 -8.71
C PHE A 216 -12.83 20.90 -8.59
N GLN A 217 -13.47 21.84 -9.27
CA GLN A 217 -13.22 23.27 -9.21
C GLN A 217 -13.27 23.82 -7.77
N ALA A 218 -14.23 23.40 -6.94
CA ALA A 218 -14.28 23.78 -5.52
C ALA A 218 -13.19 23.12 -4.65
N SER A 219 -12.56 22.05 -5.12
CA SER A 219 -11.49 21.33 -4.40
C SER A 219 -10.06 21.77 -4.75
N LEU A 220 -9.91 22.59 -5.79
CA LEU A 220 -8.64 23.13 -6.30
C LEU A 220 -7.78 23.70 -5.16
N PRO A 221 -6.45 23.44 -5.13
CA PRO A 221 -5.56 23.94 -4.09
C PRO A 221 -5.70 25.45 -3.87
N GLU A 222 -5.78 26.24 -4.94
CA GLU A 222 -5.77 27.71 -4.93
C GLU A 222 -7.06 28.31 -4.35
N ARG A 223 -8.11 27.49 -4.13
CA ARG A 223 -9.39 27.89 -3.54
C ARG A 223 -9.57 27.44 -2.09
N GLN A 224 -8.54 26.91 -1.46
CA GLN A 224 -8.61 26.43 -0.07
C GLN A 224 -8.30 27.56 0.94
N PRO A 225 -8.79 27.48 2.19
CA PRO A 225 -8.64 28.56 3.18
C PRO A 225 -7.18 28.91 3.55
N ASP A 226 -6.25 27.98 3.36
CA ASP A 226 -4.81 28.12 3.59
C ASP A 226 -3.99 28.38 2.32
N ALA A 227 -4.65 28.62 1.18
CA ALA A 227 -3.96 28.93 -0.07
C ALA A 227 -3.31 30.32 -0.04
N ILE A 228 -2.02 30.38 -0.31
CA ILE A 228 -1.29 31.64 -0.48
C ILE A 228 -1.55 32.12 -1.91
N VAL A 229 -2.36 33.16 -2.07
CA VAL A 229 -2.84 33.62 -3.38
C VAL A 229 -1.69 34.14 -4.25
N GLN A 230 -1.34 33.37 -5.29
CA GLN A 230 -0.77 33.91 -6.52
C GLN A 230 -1.77 33.63 -7.66
N PHE A 231 -2.30 34.70 -8.25
CA PHE A 231 -3.32 34.62 -9.29
C PHE A 231 -2.73 34.16 -10.63
N GLN A 232 -3.31 33.11 -11.21
CA GLN A 232 -3.27 32.87 -12.66
C GLN A 232 -4.65 32.34 -13.11
N PHE A 233 -5.34 33.08 -13.97
CA PHE A 233 -6.68 32.74 -14.48
C PHE A 233 -6.60 31.93 -15.79
N PHE A 234 -7.54 31.01 -16.00
CA PHE A 234 -8.00 30.55 -17.33
C PHE A 234 -9.51 30.21 -17.28
N VAL A 235 -10.18 30.26 -18.44
CA VAL A 235 -11.66 30.39 -18.59
C VAL A 235 -12.25 29.25 -19.46
N ASP A 236 -13.56 28.99 -19.30
CA ASP A 236 -14.35 27.82 -19.77
C ASP A 236 -14.62 27.70 -21.30
N MET A 237 -15.14 26.52 -21.71
CA MET A 237 -16.12 26.39 -22.81
C MET A 237 -17.03 25.13 -22.72
N ASP A 238 -18.08 25.10 -23.56
CA ASP A 238 -19.42 24.47 -23.38
C ASP A 238 -19.65 23.15 -24.22
N PRO A 239 -20.65 22.28 -23.93
CA PRO A 239 -20.72 20.90 -24.46
C PRO A 239 -21.90 20.58 -25.43
N ASN A 240 -21.87 19.41 -26.09
CA ASN A 240 -23.11 18.65 -26.42
C ASN A 240 -22.89 17.13 -26.71
N SER A 241 -23.98 16.35 -26.79
CA SER A 241 -24.02 14.86 -26.76
C SER A 241 -25.17 14.28 -27.65
N GLN A 242 -25.43 12.96 -27.86
CA GLN A 242 -25.14 11.68 -27.18
C GLN A 242 -25.06 10.51 -28.21
N GLU A 243 -24.69 9.27 -27.83
CA GLU A 243 -25.48 8.03 -28.14
C GLU A 243 -25.02 6.76 -27.37
N VAL A 244 -25.84 5.70 -27.39
CA VAL A 244 -25.83 4.56 -26.43
C VAL A 244 -25.63 3.21 -27.11
N PHE A 245 -24.81 2.32 -26.55
CA PHE A 245 -24.88 0.87 -26.82
C PHE A 245 -24.69 0.01 -25.57
N SER A 246 -25.46 -1.08 -25.49
CA SER A 246 -25.38 -2.09 -24.45
C SER A 246 -24.77 -3.39 -25.00
N SER A 247 -24.09 -4.16 -24.15
CA SER A 247 -23.91 -5.59 -24.38
C SER A 247 -23.89 -6.33 -23.05
N SER A 248 -24.36 -7.58 -23.08
CA SER A 248 -24.46 -8.46 -21.91
C SER A 248 -23.58 -9.68 -22.13
N HIS A 249 -22.93 -10.16 -21.08
CA HIS A 249 -22.18 -11.42 -21.12
C HIS A 249 -22.65 -12.36 -20.01
N SER A 250 -22.72 -13.65 -20.35
CA SER A 250 -23.12 -14.72 -19.45
C SER A 250 -21.93 -15.25 -18.66
N SER A 251 -22.07 -15.38 -17.34
CA SER A 251 -21.02 -15.94 -16.51
C SER A 251 -20.96 -17.46 -16.62
N SER A 252 -19.77 -17.99 -16.95
CA SER A 252 -19.41 -19.37 -16.66
C SER A 252 -18.47 -19.38 -15.46
N SER A 253 -18.75 -20.21 -14.46
CA SER A 253 -17.90 -20.33 -13.27
C SER A 253 -16.58 -20.98 -13.65
N THR A 254 -15.52 -20.17 -13.77
CA THR A 254 -14.14 -20.65 -13.84
C THR A 254 -13.51 -20.62 -12.45
N LYS A 255 -12.50 -21.47 -12.24
CA LYS A 255 -11.75 -21.53 -10.98
C LYS A 255 -10.87 -20.27 -10.85
N LEU A 256 -10.87 -19.64 -9.67
CA LEU A 256 -9.96 -18.54 -9.33
C LEU A 256 -8.51 -18.87 -9.72
N GLN A 257 -7.80 -17.93 -10.34
CA GLN A 257 -6.37 -18.06 -10.61
C GLN A 257 -5.61 -16.92 -9.95
N LEU A 258 -4.50 -17.23 -9.28
CA LEU A 258 -3.59 -16.25 -8.70
C LEU A 258 -2.24 -16.31 -9.39
N TYR A 259 -1.95 -15.28 -10.19
CA TYR A 259 -0.60 -15.03 -10.70
C TYR A 259 0.27 -14.48 -9.57
N SER A 260 1.33 -15.20 -9.24
CA SER A 260 2.09 -15.04 -8.00
C SER A 260 3.57 -15.36 -8.20
N PHE A 261 4.39 -14.84 -7.28
CA PHE A 261 5.78 -15.23 -7.12
C PHE A 261 6.02 -15.52 -5.64
N TRP A 262 6.67 -16.63 -5.30
CA TRP A 262 6.71 -17.13 -3.92
C TRP A 262 7.20 -16.10 -2.89
N THR A 263 8.29 -15.38 -3.21
CA THR A 263 8.87 -14.32 -2.34
C THR A 263 8.20 -12.94 -2.44
N SER A 264 7.20 -12.75 -3.32
CA SER A 264 6.51 -11.45 -3.41
C SER A 264 5.65 -11.21 -2.17
N SER A 265 5.91 -10.09 -1.50
CA SER A 265 5.16 -9.62 -0.33
C SER A 265 3.70 -9.37 -0.66
N CYS A 266 3.45 -8.72 -1.80
CA CYS A 266 2.11 -8.39 -2.27
C CYS A 266 1.34 -9.67 -2.64
N SER A 267 2.00 -10.66 -3.26
CA SER A 267 1.39 -11.97 -3.52
C SER A 267 1.09 -12.72 -2.23
N TRP A 268 1.98 -12.66 -1.24
CA TRP A 268 1.78 -13.30 0.06
C TRP A 268 0.53 -12.76 0.78
N ARG A 269 0.27 -11.45 0.76
CA ARG A 269 -0.99 -10.86 1.28
C ARG A 269 -2.22 -11.53 0.67
N VAL A 270 -2.25 -11.67 -0.66
CA VAL A 270 -3.39 -12.28 -1.37
C VAL A 270 -3.50 -13.78 -1.08
N ARG A 271 -2.39 -14.53 -1.01
CA ARG A 271 -2.41 -15.93 -0.56
C ARG A 271 -3.02 -16.08 0.83
N PHE A 272 -2.61 -15.23 1.77
CA PHE A 272 -3.11 -15.26 3.15
C PHE A 272 -4.60 -14.90 3.21
N ALA A 273 -5.04 -13.87 2.46
CA ALA A 273 -6.44 -13.52 2.32
C ALA A 273 -7.29 -14.67 1.75
N LEU A 274 -6.86 -15.31 0.65
CA LEU A 274 -7.57 -16.44 0.06
C LEU A 274 -7.68 -17.62 1.04
N ASN A 275 -6.62 -17.90 1.80
CA ASN A 275 -6.61 -18.94 2.83
C ASN A 275 -7.59 -18.63 3.97
N LEU A 276 -7.59 -17.40 4.51
CA LEU A 276 -8.54 -16.96 5.55
C LEU A 276 -9.99 -17.02 5.07
N LYS A 277 -10.25 -16.68 3.79
CA LYS A 277 -11.59 -16.76 3.20
C LYS A 277 -12.01 -18.21 2.86
N GLY A 278 -11.08 -19.16 2.87
CA GLY A 278 -11.33 -20.57 2.50
C GLY A 278 -11.50 -20.78 0.98
N LEU A 279 -11.01 -19.85 0.17
CA LEU A 279 -11.23 -19.86 -1.28
C LEU A 279 -10.15 -20.69 -2.00
N SER A 280 -10.57 -21.73 -2.72
CA SER A 280 -9.66 -22.53 -3.54
C SER A 280 -9.28 -21.80 -4.83
N TYR A 281 -7.99 -21.79 -5.17
CA TYR A 281 -7.48 -21.14 -6.39
C TYR A 281 -6.45 -22.03 -7.11
N GLU A 282 -6.15 -21.67 -8.35
CA GLU A 282 -5.01 -22.18 -9.12
C GLU A 282 -3.82 -21.23 -8.95
N TYR A 283 -2.67 -21.76 -8.56
CA TYR A 283 -1.43 -21.00 -8.46
C TYR A 283 -0.75 -20.90 -9.83
N LYS A 284 -0.65 -19.71 -10.40
CA LYS A 284 0.13 -19.43 -11.61
C LYS A 284 1.45 -18.77 -11.22
N SER A 285 2.56 -19.50 -11.34
CA SER A 285 3.90 -18.95 -11.13
C SER A 285 4.23 -17.90 -12.19
N VAL A 286 4.91 -16.83 -11.79
CA VAL A 286 5.53 -15.84 -12.69
C VAL A 286 6.99 -15.66 -12.30
N ASP A 287 7.91 -16.22 -13.08
CA ASP A 287 9.34 -16.18 -12.80
C ASP A 287 9.98 -14.85 -13.23
N PHE A 288 10.30 -14.03 -12.24
CA PHE A 288 10.97 -12.75 -12.43
C PHE A 288 12.36 -12.88 -13.07
N LYS A 289 13.09 -13.98 -12.84
CA LYS A 289 14.45 -14.19 -13.38
C LYS A 289 14.45 -14.52 -14.86
N LYS A 290 13.37 -15.14 -15.35
CA LYS A 290 13.17 -15.41 -16.78
C LYS A 290 12.49 -14.25 -17.51
N GLY A 291 12.11 -13.19 -16.80
CA GLY A 291 11.35 -12.08 -17.37
C GLY A 291 9.90 -12.41 -17.73
N GLU A 292 9.29 -13.46 -17.14
CA GLU A 292 7.91 -13.87 -17.49
C GLU A 292 6.89 -12.74 -17.25
N HIS A 293 7.13 -11.91 -16.23
CA HIS A 293 6.37 -10.68 -15.94
C HIS A 293 6.45 -9.59 -17.03
N LEU A 294 7.48 -9.62 -17.88
CA LEU A 294 7.68 -8.71 -19.01
C LEU A 294 7.14 -9.28 -20.33
N SER A 295 6.50 -10.46 -20.30
CA SER A 295 5.87 -11.03 -21.49
C SER A 295 4.63 -10.21 -21.90
N PRO A 296 4.33 -10.11 -23.21
CA PRO A 296 3.07 -9.53 -23.69
C PRO A 296 1.84 -10.21 -23.07
N GLU A 297 1.94 -11.49 -22.74
CA GLU A 297 0.91 -12.28 -22.06
C GLU A 297 0.61 -11.75 -20.67
N PHE A 298 1.65 -11.46 -19.88
CA PHE A 298 1.49 -10.91 -18.54
C PHE A 298 1.14 -9.42 -18.55
N GLU A 299 1.65 -8.65 -19.52
CA GLU A 299 1.30 -7.24 -19.71
C GLU A 299 -0.21 -7.04 -19.91
N ARG A 300 -0.86 -7.94 -20.66
CA ARG A 300 -2.32 -7.95 -20.83
C ARG A 300 -3.10 -8.21 -19.53
N LEU A 301 -2.47 -8.83 -18.53
CA LEU A 301 -3.06 -9.05 -17.20
C LEU A 301 -2.78 -7.90 -16.23
N ASN A 302 -1.58 -7.31 -16.31
CA ASN A 302 -1.19 -6.14 -15.53
C ASN A 302 -0.15 -5.29 -16.27
N PRO A 303 -0.54 -4.10 -16.78
CA PRO A 303 0.38 -3.16 -17.44
C PRO A 303 1.54 -2.63 -16.59
N LEU A 304 1.53 -2.83 -15.26
CA LEU A 304 2.68 -2.54 -14.38
C LEU A 304 3.72 -3.65 -14.32
N HIS A 305 3.48 -4.81 -14.94
CA HIS A 305 4.36 -5.99 -14.86
C HIS A 305 4.62 -6.50 -13.42
N TYR A 306 3.70 -6.22 -12.48
CA TYR A 306 3.79 -6.66 -11.09
C TYR A 306 2.86 -7.83 -10.76
N VAL A 307 3.30 -8.70 -9.86
CA VAL A 307 2.45 -9.68 -9.17
C VAL A 307 2.04 -9.15 -7.79
N PRO A 308 0.86 -9.48 -7.26
CA PRO A 308 -0.11 -10.44 -7.78
C PRO A 308 -1.06 -9.89 -8.84
N VAL A 309 -1.65 -10.81 -9.60
CA VAL A 309 -2.89 -10.58 -10.37
C VAL A 309 -3.86 -11.72 -10.04
N LEU A 310 -5.10 -11.38 -9.70
CA LEU A 310 -6.19 -12.35 -9.55
C LEU A 310 -7.01 -12.38 -10.84
N VAL A 311 -7.36 -13.58 -11.30
CA VAL A 311 -8.35 -13.79 -12.37
C VAL A 311 -9.52 -14.60 -11.80
N ASP A 312 -10.72 -14.10 -12.01
CA ASP A 312 -11.97 -14.63 -11.46
C ASP A 312 -13.10 -14.47 -12.49
N GLY A 313 -13.33 -15.52 -13.28
CA GLY A 313 -14.19 -15.43 -14.45
C GLY A 313 -13.57 -14.54 -15.54
N ASP A 314 -14.31 -13.48 -15.87
CA ASP A 314 -13.97 -12.37 -16.75
C ASP A 314 -13.31 -11.19 -16.01
N VAL A 315 -13.28 -11.20 -14.68
CA VAL A 315 -12.65 -10.15 -13.87
C VAL A 315 -11.16 -10.44 -13.70
N VAL A 316 -10.33 -9.48 -14.08
CA VAL A 316 -8.88 -9.47 -13.84
C VAL A 316 -8.56 -8.28 -12.95
N VAL A 317 -7.90 -8.52 -11.81
CA VAL A 317 -7.56 -7.48 -10.83
C VAL A 317 -6.08 -7.56 -10.47
N GLY A 318 -5.35 -6.47 -10.69
CA GLY A 318 -3.99 -6.26 -10.20
C GLY A 318 -3.96 -5.43 -8.90
N ASP A 319 -2.79 -5.35 -8.27
CA ASP A 319 -2.54 -4.74 -6.95
C ASP A 319 -3.18 -5.51 -5.76
N SER A 320 -2.36 -5.84 -4.76
CA SER A 320 -2.78 -6.60 -3.59
C SER A 320 -3.92 -5.96 -2.78
N LEU A 321 -4.04 -4.62 -2.73
CA LEU A 321 -5.12 -3.97 -1.99
C LEU A 321 -6.45 -4.07 -2.74
N ALA A 322 -6.44 -3.75 -4.04
CA ALA A 322 -7.63 -3.87 -4.89
C ALA A 322 -8.13 -5.33 -4.97
N ILE A 323 -7.22 -6.30 -5.07
CA ILE A 323 -7.57 -7.73 -5.03
C ILE A 323 -8.23 -8.11 -3.70
N VAL A 324 -7.67 -7.71 -2.55
CA VAL A 324 -8.25 -8.11 -1.25
C VAL A 324 -9.60 -7.42 -0.99
N LEU A 325 -9.78 -6.17 -1.43
CA LEU A 325 -11.08 -5.48 -1.38
C LEU A 325 -12.12 -6.11 -2.32
N TYR A 326 -11.71 -6.53 -3.52
CA TYR A 326 -12.57 -7.29 -4.45
C TYR A 326 -13.02 -8.63 -3.86
N LEU A 327 -12.08 -9.38 -3.25
CA LEU A 327 -12.38 -10.64 -2.58
C LEU A 327 -13.35 -10.43 -1.41
N GLU A 328 -13.21 -9.35 -0.64
CA GLU A 328 -14.11 -9.03 0.46
C GLU A 328 -15.53 -8.71 0.00
N GLU A 329 -15.68 -7.97 -1.10
CA GLU A 329 -16.98 -7.63 -1.70
C GLU A 329 -17.67 -8.87 -2.29
N LYS A 330 -16.97 -9.63 -3.14
CA LYS A 330 -17.57 -10.72 -3.92
C LYS A 330 -17.78 -12.01 -3.11
N TYR A 331 -16.96 -12.24 -2.08
CA TYR A 331 -17.03 -13.41 -1.22
C TYR A 331 -17.23 -12.98 0.25
N PRO A 332 -18.43 -12.52 0.64
CA PRO A 332 -18.67 -11.97 1.99
C PRO A 332 -18.55 -12.99 3.13
N GLN A 333 -18.48 -14.29 2.82
CA GLN A 333 -18.17 -15.33 3.81
C GLN A 333 -16.74 -15.15 4.33
N ASN A 334 -16.53 -15.40 5.63
CA ASN A 334 -15.24 -15.19 6.30
C ASN A 334 -14.71 -13.76 6.03
N ALA A 335 -15.45 -12.76 6.52
CA ALA A 335 -15.16 -11.35 6.30
C ALA A 335 -13.76 -10.96 6.81
N LEU A 336 -13.02 -10.25 5.98
CA LEU A 336 -11.71 -9.66 6.30
C LEU A 336 -11.84 -8.27 6.92
N LEU A 337 -13.03 -7.68 6.97
CA LEU A 337 -13.28 -6.46 7.73
C LEU A 337 -14.23 -6.71 8.91
N PRO A 338 -13.99 -6.10 10.08
CA PRO A 338 -14.90 -6.18 11.20
C PRO A 338 -16.22 -5.45 10.88
N PRO A 339 -17.34 -5.86 11.51
CA PRO A 339 -18.64 -5.23 11.32
C PRO A 339 -18.75 -3.85 12.00
N ASP A 340 -17.90 -3.56 12.98
CA ASP A 340 -17.81 -2.24 13.59
C ASP A 340 -17.10 -1.25 12.64
N LEU A 341 -17.80 -0.16 12.31
CA LEU A 341 -17.35 0.85 11.35
C LEU A 341 -16.01 1.51 11.77
N LYS A 342 -15.77 1.70 13.07
CA LYS A 342 -14.55 2.30 13.59
C LYS A 342 -13.34 1.38 13.44
N ARG A 343 -13.47 0.11 13.86
CA ARG A 343 -12.48 -0.95 13.61
C ARG A 343 -12.30 -1.20 12.10
N ARG A 344 -13.35 -1.05 11.27
CA ARG A 344 -13.28 -1.20 9.80
C ARG A 344 -12.41 -0.11 9.19
N ALA A 345 -12.64 1.16 9.54
CA ALA A 345 -11.79 2.28 9.13
C ALA A 345 -10.33 2.10 9.57
N LEU A 346 -10.11 1.66 10.81
CA LEU A 346 -8.78 1.36 11.34
C LEU A 346 -8.07 0.24 10.57
N ASN A 347 -8.78 -0.84 10.20
CA ASN A 347 -8.23 -1.92 9.38
C ASN A 347 -7.80 -1.43 8.00
N LEU A 348 -8.64 -0.63 7.35
CA LEU A 348 -8.36 -0.03 6.04
C LEU A 348 -7.17 0.93 6.11
N GLN A 349 -7.07 1.74 7.16
CA GLN A 349 -5.93 2.62 7.40
C GLN A 349 -4.64 1.81 7.62
N ALA A 350 -4.63 0.82 8.52
CA ALA A 350 -3.45 0.00 8.78
C ALA A 350 -2.99 -0.78 7.54
N ALA A 351 -3.93 -1.35 6.77
CA ALA A 351 -3.63 -1.99 5.49
C ALA A 351 -3.05 -1.01 4.46
N ASN A 352 -3.63 0.18 4.30
CA ASN A 352 -3.12 1.13 3.32
C ASN A 352 -1.79 1.78 3.73
N ILE A 353 -1.49 1.97 5.03
CA ILE A 353 -0.15 2.41 5.48
C ILE A 353 0.93 1.45 4.96
N VAL A 354 0.66 0.13 4.97
CA VAL A 354 1.57 -0.87 4.41
C VAL A 354 1.70 -0.73 2.88
N CYS A 355 0.65 -0.34 2.17
CA CYS A 355 0.63 -0.19 0.70
C CYS A 355 1.12 1.16 0.17
N SER A 356 0.91 2.26 0.89
CA SER A 356 1.24 3.63 0.47
C SER A 356 2.54 4.14 1.09
N SER A 357 2.79 3.82 2.36
CA SER A 357 3.88 4.43 3.15
C SER A 357 5.08 3.51 3.38
N ILE A 358 4.93 2.19 3.21
CA ILE A 358 6.01 1.21 3.42
C ILE A 358 6.42 0.56 2.11
N GLN A 359 5.54 -0.25 1.51
CA GLN A 359 5.89 -1.13 0.40
C GLN A 359 6.47 -0.45 -0.84
N PRO A 360 6.01 0.74 -1.28
CA PRO A 360 6.52 1.38 -2.49
C PRO A 360 8.00 1.73 -2.42
N LEU A 361 8.49 2.05 -1.22
CA LEU A 361 9.84 2.54 -0.99
C LEU A 361 10.85 1.41 -0.71
N HIS A 362 10.41 0.16 -0.50
CA HIS A 362 11.30 -1.00 -0.33
C HIS A 362 11.24 -2.03 -1.47
N LEU A 363 10.64 -1.65 -2.61
CA LEU A 363 10.69 -2.42 -3.86
C LEU A 363 12.14 -2.63 -4.32
N ASN A 364 12.41 -3.79 -4.95
CA ASN A 364 13.74 -4.15 -5.44
C ASN A 364 14.35 -3.05 -6.32
N SER A 365 13.63 -2.57 -7.33
CA SER A 365 14.10 -1.53 -8.25
C SER A 365 14.44 -0.20 -7.57
N ILE A 366 13.73 0.15 -6.49
CA ILE A 366 14.06 1.33 -5.67
C ILE A 366 15.35 1.10 -4.91
N LEU A 367 15.48 -0.05 -4.23
CA LEU A 367 16.65 -0.36 -3.43
C LEU A 367 17.92 -0.57 -4.27
N GLU A 368 17.76 -1.12 -5.47
CA GLU A 368 18.80 -1.26 -6.50
C GLU A 368 19.24 0.12 -7.00
N TYR A 369 18.32 1.02 -7.38
CA TYR A 369 18.66 2.39 -7.76
C TYR A 369 19.42 3.14 -6.65
N ILE A 370 18.98 3.06 -5.39
CA ILE A 370 19.68 3.72 -4.26
C ILE A 370 21.08 3.14 -4.05
N GLU A 371 21.25 1.82 -4.22
CA GLU A 371 22.55 1.15 -4.10
C GLU A 371 23.50 1.47 -5.26
N GLU A 372 22.98 1.56 -6.49
CA GLU A 372 23.76 1.91 -7.69
C GLU A 372 24.15 3.39 -7.72
N LYS A 373 23.26 4.29 -7.31
CA LYS A 373 23.48 5.76 -7.36
C LYS A 373 24.23 6.31 -6.15
N VAL A 374 24.04 5.72 -4.96
CA VAL A 374 24.57 6.27 -3.70
C VAL A 374 25.43 5.25 -2.94
N GLY A 375 25.00 4.00 -2.86
CA GLY A 375 25.78 2.90 -2.30
C GLY A 375 25.02 2.00 -1.31
N PRO A 376 25.60 0.84 -0.96
CA PRO A 376 24.94 -0.18 -0.14
C PRO A 376 24.66 0.26 1.30
N GLU A 377 25.48 1.15 1.88
CA GLU A 377 25.18 1.72 3.20
C GLU A 377 23.91 2.59 3.18
N GLU A 378 23.73 3.40 2.14
CA GLU A 378 22.58 4.29 2.05
C GLU A 378 21.29 3.52 1.74
N ARG A 379 21.38 2.41 0.97
CA ARG A 379 20.29 1.43 0.83
C ARG A 379 19.79 0.93 2.19
N LEU A 380 20.69 0.64 3.13
CA LEU A 380 20.31 0.21 4.49
C LEU A 380 19.63 1.35 5.26
N ARG A 381 20.21 2.56 5.27
CA ARG A 381 19.63 3.74 5.95
C ARG A 381 18.24 4.09 5.40
N TRP A 382 18.06 4.00 4.08
CA TRP A 382 16.78 4.20 3.40
C TRP A 382 15.72 3.20 3.87
N ILE A 383 16.07 1.91 3.96
CA ILE A 383 15.17 0.87 4.49
C ILE A 383 14.83 1.14 5.95
N GLU A 384 15.83 1.39 6.80
CA GLU A 384 15.64 1.69 8.22
C GLU A 384 14.73 2.91 8.43
N HIS A 385 14.91 3.97 7.63
CA HIS A 385 14.09 5.17 7.71
C HIS A 385 12.65 4.93 7.25
N HIS A 386 12.45 4.45 6.01
CA HIS A 386 11.11 4.37 5.43
C HIS A 386 10.27 3.22 5.99
N VAL A 387 10.86 2.03 6.13
CA VAL A 387 10.15 0.88 6.75
C VAL A 387 9.99 1.14 8.25
N GLY A 388 11.02 1.65 8.92
CA GLY A 388 10.95 1.98 10.35
C GLY A 388 9.91 3.04 10.68
N LYS A 389 9.77 4.11 9.87
CA LYS A 389 8.73 5.13 10.05
C LYS A 389 7.32 4.53 9.96
N GLY A 390 7.06 3.70 8.96
CA GLY A 390 5.74 3.08 8.82
C GLY A 390 5.43 2.08 9.93
N LEU A 391 6.40 1.28 10.35
CA LEU A 391 6.26 0.37 11.49
C LEU A 391 6.04 1.14 12.81
N ALA A 392 6.73 2.27 13.04
CA ALA A 392 6.52 3.12 14.21
C ALA A 392 5.09 3.68 14.26
N ALA A 393 4.55 4.14 13.12
CA ALA A 393 3.19 4.63 13.07
C ALA A 393 2.15 3.51 13.29
N LEU A 394 2.39 2.31 12.75
CA LEU A 394 1.53 1.14 12.98
C LEU A 394 1.58 0.65 14.43
N GLU A 395 2.75 0.68 15.07
CA GLU A 395 2.90 0.41 16.51
C GLU A 395 2.05 1.38 17.34
N VAL A 396 2.15 2.70 17.09
CA VAL A 396 1.35 3.71 17.80
C VAL A 396 -0.15 3.57 17.52
N LEU A 397 -0.53 3.28 16.28
CA LEU A 397 -1.92 3.16 15.84
C LEU A 397 -2.64 1.93 16.43
N LEU A 398 -1.91 0.86 16.75
CA LEU A 398 -2.49 -0.44 17.14
C LEU A 398 -2.29 -0.81 18.63
N LYS A 399 -1.35 -0.18 19.34
CA LYS A 399 -0.98 -0.54 20.72
C LYS A 399 -2.18 -0.64 21.69
N ASP A 400 -3.12 0.31 21.63
CA ASP A 400 -4.22 0.46 22.61
C ASP A 400 -5.49 -0.32 22.23
N ILE A 401 -5.53 -0.90 21.01
CA ILE A 401 -6.72 -1.55 20.41
C ILE A 401 -6.46 -3.01 19.98
N SER A 402 -5.18 -3.41 19.87
CA SER A 402 -4.82 -4.78 19.51
C SER A 402 -5.17 -5.78 20.63
N GLY A 403 -5.89 -6.84 20.27
CA GLY A 403 -6.11 -8.01 21.12
C GLY A 403 -5.07 -9.07 20.77
N ARG A 404 -5.48 -10.34 20.59
CA ARG A 404 -4.62 -11.38 19.99
C ARG A 404 -4.04 -10.95 18.64
N TYR A 405 -4.81 -10.20 17.86
CA TYR A 405 -4.51 -9.70 16.52
C TYR A 405 -4.65 -8.16 16.46
N ALA A 406 -4.37 -7.56 15.30
CA ALA A 406 -4.08 -6.12 15.16
C ALA A 406 -5.19 -5.20 15.66
N THR A 407 -6.46 -5.61 15.53
CA THR A 407 -7.63 -4.79 15.89
C THR A 407 -8.64 -5.53 16.76
N GLY A 408 -8.21 -6.58 17.48
CA GLY A 408 -9.04 -7.37 18.39
C GLY A 408 -8.56 -8.81 18.52
N ASP A 409 -9.46 -9.74 18.80
CA ASP A 409 -9.15 -11.17 18.94
C ASP A 409 -9.42 -12.00 17.68
N GLU A 410 -9.97 -11.39 16.63
CA GLU A 410 -10.15 -11.98 15.29
C GLU A 410 -9.13 -11.43 14.27
N VAL A 411 -8.83 -12.21 13.23
CA VAL A 411 -7.90 -11.84 12.14
C VAL A 411 -8.66 -11.08 11.07
N TYR A 412 -8.21 -9.86 10.74
CA TYR A 412 -8.83 -8.98 9.75
C TYR A 412 -7.79 -8.41 8.76
N MET A 413 -8.19 -7.46 7.92
CA MET A 413 -7.39 -6.93 6.81
C MET A 413 -6.10 -6.26 7.28
N ALA A 414 -6.07 -5.64 8.47
CA ALA A 414 -4.81 -5.14 9.05
C ALA A 414 -3.78 -6.28 9.16
N ASP A 415 -4.17 -7.43 9.69
CA ASP A 415 -3.32 -8.61 9.89
C ASP A 415 -2.83 -9.19 8.56
N VAL A 416 -3.71 -9.23 7.55
CA VAL A 416 -3.38 -9.70 6.18
C VAL A 416 -2.21 -8.92 5.57
N PHE A 417 -2.12 -7.62 5.85
CA PHE A 417 -1.08 -6.74 5.31
C PHE A 417 0.14 -6.66 6.24
N LEU A 418 -0.07 -6.68 7.55
CA LEU A 418 0.97 -6.64 8.58
C LEU A 418 1.81 -7.92 8.61
N ALA A 419 1.20 -9.10 8.57
CA ALA A 419 1.91 -10.36 8.83
C ALA A 419 3.05 -10.63 7.81
N PRO A 420 2.84 -10.47 6.48
CA PRO A 420 3.95 -10.52 5.52
C PRO A 420 4.96 -9.39 5.69
N GLN A 421 4.49 -8.17 6.02
CA GLN A 421 5.35 -6.99 6.12
C GLN A 421 6.32 -7.06 7.31
N ILE A 422 5.84 -7.50 8.48
CA ILE A 422 6.68 -7.73 9.67
C ILE A 422 7.64 -8.89 9.43
N SER A 423 7.16 -9.97 8.78
CA SER A 423 8.04 -11.07 8.40
C SER A 423 9.22 -10.59 7.54
N ILE A 424 8.97 -9.69 6.59
CA ILE A 424 10.00 -9.14 5.70
C ILE A 424 10.94 -8.18 6.42
N ALA A 425 10.43 -7.34 7.32
CA ALA A 425 11.25 -6.51 8.20
C ALA A 425 12.27 -7.36 8.98
N ILE A 426 11.85 -8.51 9.51
CA ILE A 426 12.70 -9.45 10.25
C ILE A 426 13.62 -10.25 9.33
N THR A 427 13.07 -10.97 8.34
CA THR A 427 13.83 -12.00 7.61
C THR A 427 14.68 -11.43 6.49
N ARG A 428 14.20 -10.42 5.77
CA ARG A 428 14.89 -9.80 4.62
C ARG A 428 15.71 -8.59 5.04
N PHE A 429 15.14 -7.67 5.83
CA PHE A 429 15.78 -6.40 6.16
C PHE A 429 16.53 -6.40 7.51
N LYS A 430 16.36 -7.43 8.33
CA LYS A 430 17.03 -7.58 9.65
C LYS A 430 16.78 -6.40 10.60
N LEU A 431 15.63 -5.74 10.49
CA LEU A 431 15.27 -4.60 11.33
C LEU A 431 15.15 -5.02 12.80
N ASP A 432 15.59 -4.13 13.68
CA ASP A 432 15.44 -4.28 15.13
C ASP A 432 13.99 -4.07 15.54
N MET A 433 13.26 -5.18 15.66
CA MET A 433 11.86 -5.20 16.06
C MET A 433 11.64 -4.95 17.57
N SER A 434 12.68 -4.86 18.40
CA SER A 434 12.52 -4.56 19.83
C SER A 434 11.88 -3.18 20.08
N LYS A 435 11.97 -2.29 19.09
CA LYS A 435 11.32 -0.96 19.04
C LYS A 435 9.81 -1.02 18.80
N PHE A 436 9.29 -2.17 18.36
CA PHE A 436 7.89 -2.39 17.99
C PHE A 436 7.32 -3.61 18.75
N PRO A 437 7.12 -3.50 20.08
CA PRO A 437 6.70 -4.64 20.90
C PRO A 437 5.29 -5.15 20.54
N THR A 438 4.35 -4.28 20.16
CA THR A 438 3.02 -4.68 19.71
C THR A 438 3.13 -5.44 18.39
N LEU A 439 3.82 -4.91 17.38
CA LEU A 439 4.00 -5.58 16.09
C LEU A 439 4.76 -6.91 16.24
N SER A 440 5.74 -6.99 17.15
CA SER A 440 6.45 -8.23 17.47
C SER A 440 5.52 -9.29 18.06
N ARG A 441 4.70 -8.92 19.06
CA ARG A 441 3.70 -9.79 19.68
C ARG A 441 2.67 -10.31 18.67
N LEU A 442 2.19 -9.42 17.79
CA LEU A 442 1.28 -9.76 16.70
C LEU A 442 1.90 -10.78 15.74
N TYR A 443 3.17 -10.62 15.37
CA TYR A 443 3.87 -11.58 14.52
C TYR A 443 4.03 -12.96 15.15
N GLU A 444 4.28 -13.05 16.46
CA GLU A 444 4.25 -14.33 17.18
C GLU A 444 2.87 -15.01 17.10
N ALA A 445 1.77 -14.24 17.19
CA ALA A 445 0.40 -14.75 17.03
C ALA A 445 0.08 -15.15 15.57
N TYR A 446 0.60 -14.45 14.56
CA TYR A 446 0.39 -14.84 13.16
C TYR A 446 1.10 -16.14 12.80
N LYS A 447 2.31 -16.38 13.34
CA LYS A 447 3.10 -17.58 13.02
C LYS A 447 2.39 -18.90 13.37
N VAL A 448 1.41 -18.91 14.28
CA VAL A 448 0.67 -20.13 14.64
C VAL A 448 -0.63 -20.33 13.85
N LEU A 449 -1.06 -19.36 13.03
CA LEU A 449 -2.25 -19.48 12.17
C LEU A 449 -2.00 -20.48 11.03
N PRO A 450 -2.84 -21.53 10.85
CA PRO A 450 -2.74 -22.46 9.72
C PRO A 450 -2.78 -21.76 8.36
N GLU A 451 -3.60 -20.73 8.22
CA GLU A 451 -3.84 -19.98 6.98
C GLU A 451 -2.59 -19.15 6.61
N PHE A 452 -1.94 -18.55 7.61
CA PHE A 452 -0.67 -17.84 7.43
C PHE A 452 0.45 -18.84 7.12
N GLN A 453 0.52 -19.95 7.85
CA GLN A 453 1.48 -21.03 7.64
C GLN A 453 1.39 -21.63 6.23
N ALA A 454 0.19 -21.82 5.69
CA ALA A 454 -0.02 -22.27 4.31
C ALA A 454 0.35 -21.19 3.25
N SER A 455 0.31 -19.92 3.62
CA SER A 455 0.66 -18.79 2.74
C SER A 455 2.17 -18.49 2.64
N LEU A 456 3.00 -19.08 3.53
CA LEU A 456 4.45 -18.85 3.63
C LEU A 456 5.16 -19.00 2.28
N PRO A 457 6.13 -18.13 1.94
CA PRO A 457 6.91 -18.22 0.70
C PRO A 457 7.49 -19.62 0.45
N GLU A 458 8.05 -20.26 1.47
CA GLU A 458 8.76 -21.53 1.36
C GLU A 458 7.84 -22.74 1.09
N ARG A 459 6.52 -22.56 1.14
CA ARG A 459 5.50 -23.60 0.88
C ARG A 459 4.78 -23.46 -0.45
N GLN A 460 5.20 -22.54 -1.30
CA GLN A 460 4.55 -22.28 -2.59
C GLN A 460 5.08 -23.19 -3.71
N PRO A 461 4.30 -23.47 -4.77
CA PRO A 461 4.70 -24.40 -5.84
C PRO A 461 5.99 -24.02 -6.59
N ASP A 462 6.32 -22.73 -6.64
CA ASP A 462 7.52 -22.15 -7.26
C ASP A 462 8.66 -21.87 -6.26
N ALA A 463 8.49 -22.26 -4.98
CA ALA A 463 9.53 -22.13 -3.98
C ALA A 463 10.71 -23.07 -4.30
N ILE A 464 11.93 -22.53 -4.27
CA ILE A 464 13.13 -23.32 -4.55
C ILE A 464 13.45 -24.18 -3.33
N VAL A 465 12.88 -25.39 -3.28
CA VAL A 465 13.33 -26.43 -2.35
C VAL A 465 14.75 -26.81 -2.74
N LYS A 466 15.73 -26.43 -1.91
CA LYS A 466 17.07 -27.04 -1.97
C LYS A 466 16.94 -28.49 -1.52
N GLU A 467 16.74 -29.41 -2.45
CA GLU A 467 17.08 -30.81 -2.22
C GLU A 467 18.53 -30.86 -1.74
N ALA A 468 18.73 -31.28 -0.48
CA ALA A 468 20.04 -31.64 0.00
C ALA A 468 20.48 -32.88 -0.79
N LYS A 469 21.28 -32.67 -1.85
CA LYS A 469 21.85 -33.75 -2.67
C LYS A 469 22.75 -34.62 -1.80
N LEU A 470 22.15 -35.63 -1.17
CA LEU A 470 22.84 -36.78 -0.60
C LEU A 470 23.45 -37.55 -1.77
N ASN A 471 24.73 -37.31 -2.02
CA ASN A 471 25.52 -38.16 -2.90
C ASN A 471 25.47 -39.61 -2.39
N LYS A 472 25.58 -40.59 -3.29
CA LYS A 472 25.45 -42.05 -3.04
C LYS A 472 26.43 -42.67 -2.00
N ALA A 473 27.16 -41.86 -1.23
CA ALA A 473 28.06 -42.24 -0.15
C ALA A 473 27.77 -41.53 1.20
N GLY A 474 26.64 -40.79 1.33
CA GLY A 474 26.22 -40.22 2.61
C GLY A 474 27.08 -39.09 3.18
N GLN A 475 27.89 -38.42 2.35
CA GLN A 475 28.70 -37.26 2.74
C GLN A 475 28.30 -35.99 1.98
N PRO A 476 28.34 -34.80 2.62
CA PRO A 476 27.99 -33.54 1.98
C PRO A 476 29.00 -33.17 0.88
N GLY A 477 28.50 -33.00 -0.35
CA GLY A 477 29.31 -32.55 -1.47
C GLY A 477 29.79 -31.11 -1.30
N LYS A 478 31.05 -30.83 -1.64
CA LYS A 478 31.59 -29.45 -1.65
C LYS A 478 30.89 -28.62 -2.74
N ALA A 479 30.20 -27.56 -2.33
CA ALA A 479 29.72 -26.53 -3.25
C ALA A 479 30.92 -25.80 -3.91
N SER A 480 30.74 -25.35 -5.15
CA SER A 480 31.77 -24.60 -5.88
C SER A 480 31.66 -23.09 -5.61
N ASN A 481 32.80 -22.39 -5.57
CA ASN A 481 32.90 -20.97 -5.20
C ASN A 481 32.36 -19.98 -6.27
N LYS A 482 31.40 -20.38 -7.11
CA LYS A 482 30.70 -19.48 -8.06
C LYS A 482 29.20 -19.30 -7.79
N GLU A 483 28.64 -19.97 -6.79
CA GLU A 483 27.20 -19.86 -6.43
C GLU A 483 26.96 -19.15 -5.08
N VAL A 484 27.99 -18.52 -4.50
CA VAL A 484 27.93 -17.82 -3.20
C VAL A 484 27.58 -16.33 -3.36
N GLY A 485 26.59 -16.03 -4.21
CA GLY A 485 26.05 -14.68 -4.42
C GLY A 485 24.78 -14.38 -3.63
N LEU A 486 24.08 -15.42 -3.17
CA LEU A 486 22.92 -15.31 -2.27
C LEU A 486 23.11 -16.30 -1.11
N PHE A 487 23.71 -15.82 0.00
CA PHE A 487 23.61 -16.29 1.40
C PHE A 487 24.81 -15.87 2.30
N THR A 488 25.52 -14.79 1.97
CA THR A 488 26.51 -14.14 2.86
C THR A 488 25.89 -12.95 3.61
N SER A 489 25.06 -13.24 4.61
CA SER A 489 24.71 -12.27 5.67
C SER A 489 24.53 -12.90 7.06
N LEU A 490 24.79 -14.21 7.22
CA LEU A 490 24.65 -14.92 8.50
C LEU A 490 25.96 -15.18 9.26
N ILE A 491 27.11 -14.72 8.74
CA ILE A 491 28.44 -14.93 9.36
C ILE A 491 29.22 -13.63 9.58
N ASP A 492 29.10 -12.65 8.67
CA ASP A 492 30.02 -11.49 8.67
C ASP A 492 29.78 -10.47 9.80
N PHE A 493 28.55 -10.31 10.31
CA PHE A 493 28.29 -9.36 11.40
C PHE A 493 28.90 -9.81 12.74
N THR A 494 28.97 -11.12 12.99
CA THR A 494 29.59 -11.68 14.20
C THR A 494 31.11 -11.54 14.17
N LEU A 495 31.73 -11.66 12.99
CA LEU A 495 33.17 -11.46 12.81
C LEU A 495 33.57 -9.98 12.87
N PHE A 496 32.72 -9.06 12.37
CA PHE A 496 33.00 -7.63 12.42
C PHE A 496 33.11 -7.11 13.87
N LYS A 497 32.16 -7.46 14.76
CA LYS A 497 32.21 -7.06 16.18
C LYS A 497 33.34 -7.68 17.00
N ILE A 498 33.98 -8.74 16.51
CA ILE A 498 35.19 -9.32 17.14
C ILE A 498 36.44 -8.51 16.74
N LYS A 499 36.42 -7.85 15.57
CA LYS A 499 37.57 -7.09 15.05
C LYS A 499 37.74 -5.71 15.70
N ASP A 500 36.63 -5.01 15.98
CA ASP A 500 36.66 -3.67 16.61
C ASP A 500 36.97 -3.68 18.11
N ARG A 501 36.80 -4.81 18.81
CA ARG A 501 37.28 -4.96 20.20
C ARG A 501 38.78 -5.29 20.32
N GLY A 502 39.52 -5.29 19.20
CA GLY A 502 40.93 -5.66 19.12
C GLY A 502 41.94 -4.52 18.99
N ARG A 503 41.52 -3.25 19.07
CA ARG A 503 42.39 -2.06 18.91
C ARG A 503 42.48 -1.17 20.16
N ALA A 504 42.80 -1.78 21.31
CA ALA A 504 43.34 -1.07 22.46
C ALA A 504 44.16 -2.05 23.34
N GLY A 505 45.35 -1.64 23.78
CA GLY A 505 46.16 -2.36 24.77
C GLY A 505 47.13 -3.40 24.21
N SER A 506 48.38 -3.32 24.67
CA SER A 506 49.49 -4.21 24.36
C SER A 506 49.65 -5.33 25.42
N GLU A 507 50.48 -6.32 25.08
CA GLU A 507 51.08 -7.33 25.96
C GLU A 507 50.17 -8.44 26.56
N GLY A 508 50.77 -9.63 26.79
CA GLY A 508 50.13 -10.76 27.47
C GLY A 508 50.02 -12.04 26.62
N SER A 509 50.89 -13.02 26.87
CA SER A 509 50.87 -14.35 26.27
C SER A 509 49.87 -15.31 26.97
N PHE A 510 49.61 -16.46 26.31
CA PHE A 510 48.86 -17.67 26.75
C PHE A 510 47.36 -17.85 26.40
N SER A 511 47.08 -19.06 25.86
CA SER A 511 45.79 -19.78 25.85
C SER A 511 44.65 -19.43 24.85
N ARG A 512 44.93 -19.28 23.55
CA ARG A 512 43.86 -19.13 22.52
C ARG A 512 43.20 -20.42 21.97
N GLN A 513 43.65 -21.62 22.35
CA GLN A 513 43.21 -22.88 21.69
C GLN A 513 42.05 -23.65 22.35
N ARG A 514 41.54 -23.24 23.52
CA ARG A 514 40.44 -23.97 24.22
C ARG A 514 39.04 -23.32 24.13
N ALA A 515 38.92 -22.06 23.71
CA ALA A 515 37.62 -21.38 23.60
C ALA A 515 36.83 -21.74 22.33
N SER A 516 37.52 -21.92 21.19
CA SER A 516 36.89 -22.18 19.89
C SER A 516 36.10 -23.50 19.84
N SER A 517 36.62 -24.57 20.46
CA SER A 517 36.01 -25.90 20.39
C SER A 517 34.68 -26.02 21.17
N LYS A 518 34.46 -25.21 22.22
CA LYS A 518 33.17 -25.22 22.96
C LYS A 518 32.04 -24.51 22.21
N ALA A 519 32.33 -23.47 21.43
CA ALA A 519 31.33 -22.76 20.64
C ALA A 519 30.81 -23.60 19.47
N ILE A 520 31.71 -24.34 18.81
CA ILE A 520 31.37 -25.22 17.67
C ILE A 520 30.44 -26.38 18.10
N ASN A 521 30.73 -27.00 19.25
CA ASN A 521 29.93 -28.13 19.75
C ASN A 521 28.51 -27.75 20.19
N HIS A 522 28.23 -26.47 20.50
CA HIS A 522 26.88 -26.05 20.90
C HIS A 522 25.94 -25.81 19.70
N VAL A 523 26.50 -25.48 18.53
CA VAL A 523 25.73 -25.33 17.28
C VAL A 523 25.36 -26.70 16.69
N GLN A 524 26.19 -27.73 16.89
CA GLN A 524 25.89 -29.09 16.40
C GLN A 524 24.79 -29.82 17.18
N LEU A 525 24.50 -29.44 18.44
CA LEU A 525 23.51 -30.16 19.26
C LEU A 525 22.04 -29.82 18.94
N ILE A 526 21.78 -28.73 18.21
CA ILE A 526 20.42 -28.27 17.89
C ILE A 526 19.84 -28.98 16.65
N PHE A 527 20.68 -29.63 15.84
CA PHE A 527 20.28 -30.23 14.55
C PHE A 527 20.02 -31.76 14.57
N VAL A 528 19.94 -32.40 15.74
CA VAL A 528 19.80 -33.88 15.84
C VAL A 528 18.42 -34.35 16.36
N ASN A 529 17.60 -33.47 16.97
CA ASN A 529 16.31 -33.87 17.58
C ASN A 529 15.05 -33.46 16.78
N VAL A 530 15.13 -33.40 15.44
CA VAL A 530 13.95 -33.39 14.55
C VAL A 530 14.15 -34.42 13.44
N ALA A 531 14.33 -35.68 13.86
CA ALA A 531 14.27 -36.88 13.01
C ALA A 531 14.01 -38.11 13.90
N SER A 532 12.82 -38.19 14.48
CA SER A 532 12.24 -39.36 15.15
C SER A 532 10.73 -39.28 15.02
#